data_AF-A0A0F8ZYH5-F1
#
_entry.id   AF-A0A0F8ZYH5-F1
#
_cell.length_a   1.000
_cell.length_b   1.000
_cell.length_c   1.000
_cell.angle_alpha   90.00
_cell.angle_beta   90.00
_cell.angle_gamma   90.00
#
_symmetry.space_group_name_H-M   'P 1'
#
loop_
_entity.id
_entity.type
_entity.pdbx_description
1 polymer ?
#
loop_
_entity_poly.entity_id
_entity_poly.type
_entity_poly.pdbx_seq_one_letter_code
_entity_poly.pdbx_strand_id
1 'polypeptide(L)' 'MSKRPTTVVFDMDDVLYRYHFHKRLACLSEMTGVAPETINEVIWEQGFDEDGDRGRYTAEEYHRLFCKKLGVSLSKQ' A
#
# COMPACT_ATOMS: atom_id res chain seq x y z
N MET A 1 3.74 32.15 29.92
CA MET A 1 2.79 31.02 29.72
C MET A 1 3.14 30.37 28.39
N SER A 2 3.37 29.05 28.36
CA SER A 2 3.57 28.33 27.09
C SER A 2 2.27 28.32 26.28
N LYS A 3 2.31 28.60 24.98
CA LYS A 3 1.13 28.56 24.11
C LYS A 3 0.61 27.12 24.04
N ARG A 4 -0.69 26.92 24.30
CA ARG A 4 -1.35 25.63 24.11
C ARG A 4 -1.62 25.41 22.62
N PRO A 5 -1.42 24.19 22.09
CA PRO A 5 -1.85 23.87 20.73
C PRO A 5 -3.37 24.03 20.62
N THR A 6 -3.84 24.67 19.55
CA THR A 6 -5.27 24.82 19.24
C THR A 6 -5.76 23.81 18.21
N THR A 7 -4.83 23.12 17.54
CA THR A 7 -5.09 22.14 16.49
C THR A 7 -4.08 21.02 16.61
N VAL A 8 -4.56 19.79 16.43
CA VAL A 8 -3.73 18.58 16.36
C VAL A 8 -4.15 17.83 15.11
N VAL A 9 -3.16 17.40 14.32
CA VAL A 9 -3.36 16.55 13.15
C VAL A 9 -2.81 15.18 13.50
N PHE A 10 -3.61 14.16 13.28
CA PHE A 10 -3.21 12.77 13.48
C PHE A 10 -3.00 12.13 12.13
N ASP A 11 -1.87 11.45 11.99
CA ASP A 11 -1.66 10.52 10.88
C ASP A 11 -2.57 9.28 11.05
N MET A 12 -2.68 8.45 10.02
CA MET A 12 -3.55 7.29 10.00
C MET A 12 -2.81 6.03 10.45
N ASP A 13 -1.84 5.57 9.64
CA ASP A 13 -1.05 4.37 9.92
C ASP A 13 -0.20 4.56 11.17
N ASP A 14 -0.24 3.57 12.06
CA ASP A 14 0.51 3.51 13.32
C ASP A 14 0.25 4.65 14.31
N VAL A 15 -0.76 5.49 14.05
CA VAL A 15 -1.25 6.54 14.96
C VAL A 15 -2.69 6.28 15.36
N LEU A 16 -3.63 6.24 14.40
CA LEU A 16 -5.05 5.99 14.69
C LEU A 16 -5.39 4.51 14.74
N TYR A 17 -4.62 3.67 14.05
CA TYR A 17 -4.66 2.22 14.19
C TYR A 17 -3.28 1.62 13.99
N ARG A 18 -3.13 0.35 14.42
CA ARG A 18 -1.89 -0.39 14.19
C ARG A 18 -1.86 -0.94 12.77
N TYR A 19 -0.89 -0.51 11.98
CA TYR A 19 -0.70 -1.01 10.64
C TYR A 19 0.17 -2.28 10.67
N HIS A 20 -0.27 -3.32 9.98
CA HIS A 20 0.41 -4.62 9.96
C HIS A 20 0.88 -4.95 8.55
N PHE A 21 1.94 -4.27 8.10
CA PHE A 21 2.46 -4.42 6.74
C PHE A 21 2.81 -5.88 6.37
N HIS A 22 3.44 -6.63 7.28
CA HIS A 22 3.75 -8.05 7.05
C HIS A 22 2.50 -8.91 6.83
N LYS A 23 1.38 -8.60 7.50
CA LYS A 23 0.10 -9.31 7.28
C LYS A 23 -0.50 -8.97 5.91
N ARG A 24 -0.34 -7.71 5.46
CA ARG A 24 -0.73 -7.30 4.11
C ARG A 24 0.05 -8.09 3.06
N LEU A 25 1.37 -8.17 3.20
CA LEU A 25 2.22 -8.95 2.29
C LEU A 25 1.85 -10.43 2.28
N ALA A 26 1.60 -11.04 3.45
CA ALA A 26 1.18 -12.44 3.54
C ALA A 26 -0.16 -12.69 2.82
N CYS A 27 -1.14 -11.82 3.02
CA CYS A 27 -2.44 -11.90 2.33
C CYS A 27 -2.29 -11.76 0.82
N LEU A 28 -1.51 -10.78 0.35
CA LEU A 28 -1.26 -10.60 -1.08
C LEU A 28 -0.52 -11.80 -1.66
N SER A 29 0.43 -12.38 -0.93
CA SER A 29 1.15 -13.59 -1.34
C SER A 29 0.20 -14.77 -1.50
N GLU A 30 -0.71 -14.99 -0.54
CA GLU A 30 -1.74 -16.04 -0.63
C GLU A 30 -2.66 -15.85 -1.85
N MET A 31 -3.07 -14.61 -2.13
CA MET A 31 -3.95 -14.30 -3.28
C MET A 31 -3.25 -14.44 -4.64
N THR A 32 -1.96 -14.14 -4.71
CA THR A 32 -1.22 -14.02 -5.97
C THR A 32 -0.34 -15.22 -6.28
N GLY A 33 0.03 -16.00 -5.27
CA GLY A 33 1.08 -17.02 -5.36
C GLY A 33 2.50 -16.45 -5.44
N VAL A 34 2.68 -15.13 -5.34
CA VAL A 34 4.00 -14.47 -5.42
C VAL A 34 4.61 -14.36 -4.03
N ALA A 35 5.93 -14.53 -3.92
CA ALA A 35 6.63 -14.42 -2.63
C ALA A 35 6.44 -13.01 -2.00
N PRO A 36 6.23 -12.92 -0.67
CA PRO A 36 6.06 -11.63 0.02
C PRO A 36 7.19 -10.63 -0.26
N GLU A 37 8.42 -11.11 -0.37
CA GLU A 37 9.61 -10.29 -0.60
C GLU A 37 9.58 -9.68 -2.01
N THR A 38 9.22 -10.47 -3.02
CA THR A 38 9.06 -10.00 -4.40
C THR A 38 7.91 -9.00 -4.51
N ILE A 39 6.81 -9.23 -3.80
CA ILE A 39 5.69 -8.28 -3.73
C ILE A 39 6.16 -6.96 -3.13
N ASN A 40 6.87 -7.02 -1.99
CA ASN A 40 7.42 -5.84 -1.33
C ASN A 40 8.33 -5.02 -2.26
N GLU A 41 9.29 -5.70 -2.90
CA GLU A 41 10.24 -5.07 -3.81
C GLU A 41 9.54 -4.35 -4.96
N VAL A 42 8.65 -5.06 -5.67
CA VAL A 42 8.04 -4.57 -6.91
C VAL A 42 7.00 -3.47 -6.67
N ILE A 43 6.26 -3.55 -5.57
CA ILE A 43 5.15 -2.64 -5.28
C ILE A 43 5.60 -1.45 -4.43
N TRP A 44 6.36 -1.69 -3.36
CA TRP A 44 6.76 -0.64 -2.42
C TRP A 44 8.16 -0.10 -2.68
N GLU A 45 9.19 -0.95 -2.74
CA GLU A 45 10.59 -0.49 -2.77
C GLU A 45 10.97 0.17 -4.11
N GLN A 46 10.33 -0.24 -5.21
CA GLN A 46 10.53 0.34 -6.54
C GLN A 46 9.64 1.58 -6.81
N GLY A 47 8.92 2.09 -5.81
CA GLY A 47 8.19 3.37 -5.89
C GLY A 47 6.85 3.33 -6.62
N PHE A 48 6.32 2.15 -6.94
CA PHE A 48 5.00 2.06 -7.59
C PHE A 48 3.85 2.49 -6.66
N ASP A 49 3.89 2.08 -5.39
CA ASP A 49 2.88 2.48 -4.39
C ASP A 49 2.95 3.98 -4.10
N GLU A 50 4.16 4.54 -3.99
CA GLU A 50 4.38 5.98 -3.78
C GLU A 50 3.75 6.84 -4.90
N ASP A 51 3.85 6.37 -6.14
CA ASP A 51 3.19 7.00 -7.28
C ASP A 51 1.66 6.92 -7.18
N GLY A 52 1.15 5.80 -6.67
CA GLY A 52 -0.27 5.63 -6.34
C GLY A 52 -0.74 6.62 -5.28
N ASP A 53 -0.01 6.75 -4.17
CA ASP A 53 -0.31 7.66 -3.06
C ASP A 53 -0.29 9.14 -3.49
N ARG A 54 0.51 9.47 -4.50
CA ARG A 54 0.53 10.80 -5.13
C ARG A 54 -0.64 11.03 -6.10
N GLY A 55 -1.53 10.05 -6.28
CA GLY A 55 -2.68 10.14 -7.16
C GLY A 55 -2.35 10.04 -8.65
N ARG A 56 -1.22 9.42 -9.02
CA ARG A 56 -0.86 9.26 -10.45
C ARG A 56 -1.73 8.25 -11.20
N TYR A 57 -2.48 7.42 -10.49
CA TYR A 57 -3.30 6.36 -11.06
C TYR A 57 -4.72 6.42 -10.49
N THR A 58 -5.71 6.13 -11.32
CA THR A 58 -7.04 5.76 -10.79
C THR A 58 -6.96 4.40 -10.09
N ALA A 59 -7.99 4.05 -9.32
CA ALA A 59 -8.06 2.74 -8.68
C ALA A 59 -8.05 1.57 -9.69
N GLU A 60 -8.69 1.74 -10.86
CA GLU A 60 -8.64 0.72 -11.92
C GLU A 60 -7.26 0.60 -12.55
N GLU A 61 -6.60 1.74 -12.80
CA GLU A 61 -5.24 1.77 -13.36
C GLU A 61 -4.22 1.15 -12.42
N TYR A 62 -4.27 1.52 -11.13
CA TYR A 62 -3.42 0.95 -10.09
C TYR A 62 -3.57 -0.58 -10.06
N HIS A 63 -4.81 -1.08 -10.01
CA HIS A 63 -5.07 -2.52 -9.96
C HIS A 63 -4.53 -3.26 -11.20
N ARG A 64 -4.75 -2.70 -12.40
CA ARG A 64 -4.22 -3.27 -13.65
C ARG A 64 -2.69 -3.28 -13.68
N LEU A 65 -2.06 -2.19 -13.23
CA LEU A 65 -0.60 -2.07 -13.19
C LEU A 65 0.02 -2.98 -12.13
N PHE A 66 -0.61 -3.11 -10.97
CA PHE A 66 -0.25 -4.07 -9.92
C PHE A 66 -0.21 -5.50 -10.49
N CYS A 67 -1.30 -5.93 -11.15
CA CYS A 67 -1.38 -7.24 -11.79
C CYS A 67 -0.28 -7.43 -12.84
N LYS A 68 -0.09 -6.43 -13.71
CA LYS A 68 0.94 -6.46 -14.76
C LYS A 68 2.36 -6.57 -14.18
N LYS A 69 2.67 -5.83 -13.11
CA LYS A 69 3.99 -5.80 -12.48
C LYS A 69 4.33 -7.11 -11.80
N LEU A 70 3.36 -7.77 -11.19
CA LEU A 70 3.55 -9.06 -10.52
C LEU A 70 3.37 -10.26 -11.46
N GLY A 71 2.93 -10.04 -12.71
CA GLY A 71 2.70 -11.12 -13.67
C GLY A 71 1.49 -12.01 -13.31
N VAL A 72 0.50 -11.44 -12.62
CA VAL A 72 -0.68 -12.16 -12.10
C VAL A 72 -1.97 -11.63 -12.71
N SER A 73 -3.04 -12.40 -12.56
CA SER A 73 -4.40 -12.02 -12.97
C SER A 73 -5.33 -12.08 -11.78
N LEU A 74 -5.60 -10.92 -11.17
CA LEU A 74 -6.63 -10.75 -10.15
C LEU A 74 -7.82 -10.00 -10.72
N SER A 75 -9.01 -10.27 -10.20
CA SER A 75 -10.21 -9.45 -10.43
C SER A 75 -10.75 -8.97 -9.08
N LYS A 76 -11.42 -7.82 -9.08
CA LYS A 76 -12.32 -7.47 -7.98
C LYS A 76 -13.41 -8.55 -7.94
N GLN A 77 -13.71 -9.08 -6.76
CA GLN A 77 -14.87 -9.95 -6.55
C GLN A 77 -16.16 -9.15 -6.66
#